data_AF-A0A7C1B9I3-F1
#
_entry.id   AF-A0A7C1B9I3-F1
#
_cell.length_a   1.000
_cell.length_b   1.000
_cell.length_c   1.000
_cell.angle_alpha   90.00
_cell.angle_beta   90.00
_cell.angle_gamma   90.00
#
_symmetry.space_group_name_H-M   'P 1'
#
loop_
_entity.id
_entity.type
_entity.pdbx_description
1 polymer ?
#
loop_
_entity_poly.entity_id
_entity_poly.type
_entity_poly.pdbx_seq_one_letter_code
_entity_poly.pdbx_strand_id
1 'polypeptide(L)'
;MRSLISLSAIVMLIPVLLFLYCTEDNIDNGESPTTPKDTLTLFVEAHNHHDHIDAYDKLEMTIAEGFTFYFDPKDVGKEVPGTGYIIPTSWERGEFLNACRHMFNNVYSIALNIPGIENMPDEYTGDEYIYDDCNISLLVMVSSNFGYLATGPIDITFKKSGDDKWRIWVIKDKTAAGILTESASYGTILAQFH
;
A
#
# COMPACT_ATOMS: atom_id res chain seq x y z
N MET A 1 -62.82 37.20 -37.19
CA MET A 1 -63.32 37.00 -35.80
C MET A 1 -62.19 36.33 -35.03
N ARG A 2 -61.38 37.10 -34.29
CA ARG A 2 -61.48 37.31 -32.82
C ARG A 2 -61.37 35.97 -32.07
N SER A 3 -60.21 35.69 -31.46
CA SER A 3 -59.99 35.74 -29.99
C SER A 3 -59.91 34.29 -29.45
N LEU A 4 -59.05 33.83 -28.54
CA LEU A 4 -58.05 34.41 -27.66
C LEU A 4 -56.84 33.45 -27.60
N ILE A 5 -55.63 34.02 -27.61
CA ILE A 5 -54.44 33.39 -27.02
C ILE A 5 -54.61 33.56 -25.51
N SER A 6 -54.81 32.45 -24.80
CA SER A 6 -54.83 32.42 -23.33
C SER A 6 -53.40 32.36 -22.82
N LEU A 7 -52.94 33.51 -22.37
CA LEU A 7 -51.77 33.70 -21.52
C LEU A 7 -52.07 33.04 -20.16
N SER A 8 -51.43 31.90 -19.85
CA SER A 8 -51.30 31.43 -18.47
C SER A 8 -49.81 31.33 -18.13
N ALA A 9 -49.44 32.25 -17.26
CA ALA A 9 -48.10 32.55 -16.80
C ALA A 9 -47.63 31.53 -15.74
N ILE A 10 -46.34 31.19 -15.83
CA ILE A 10 -45.36 31.16 -14.74
C ILE A 10 -45.68 30.27 -13.53
N VAL A 11 -44.98 29.12 -13.46
CA VAL A 11 -44.20 28.68 -12.28
C VAL A 11 -42.94 28.02 -12.85
N MET A 12 -41.84 28.78 -13.01
CA MET A 12 -40.68 28.80 -12.10
C MET A 12 -40.09 27.43 -11.76
N LEU A 13 -38.83 27.27 -12.19
CA LEU A 13 -37.71 26.79 -11.37
C LEU A 13 -37.95 25.54 -10.53
N ILE A 14 -37.38 24.43 -10.98
CA ILE A 14 -36.12 23.88 -10.46
C ILE A 14 -35.84 22.65 -11.35
N PRO A 15 -34.82 22.68 -12.23
CA PRO A 15 -34.30 21.41 -12.71
C PRO A 15 -33.87 20.65 -11.46
N VAL A 16 -34.24 19.39 -11.37
CA VAL A 16 -33.82 18.45 -10.32
C VAL A 16 -32.29 18.38 -10.36
N LEU A 17 -31.66 19.37 -9.72
CA LEU A 17 -30.28 19.46 -9.24
C LEU A 17 -30.24 18.72 -7.90
N LEU A 18 -30.76 17.51 -7.92
CA LEU A 18 -30.83 16.58 -6.81
C LEU A 18 -30.52 15.25 -7.46
N PHE A 19 -29.22 14.96 -7.57
CA PHE A 19 -28.58 13.63 -7.56
C PHE A 19 -27.12 13.66 -8.03
N LEU A 20 -26.48 14.82 -8.09
CA LEU A 20 -25.02 14.92 -7.98
C LEU A 20 -24.66 16.09 -7.06
N TYR A 21 -25.16 16.05 -5.82
CA TYR A 21 -24.22 16.30 -4.74
C TYR A 21 -23.28 15.10 -4.82
N CYS A 22 -22.26 15.19 -5.68
CA CYS A 22 -20.98 14.65 -5.28
C CYS A 22 -20.71 15.40 -3.98
N THR A 23 -21.13 14.82 -2.85
CA THR A 23 -20.19 14.80 -1.77
C THR A 23 -18.95 14.22 -2.43
N GLU A 24 -17.99 15.09 -2.72
CA GLU A 24 -16.63 14.73 -2.35
C GLU A 24 -16.82 14.20 -0.93
N ASP A 25 -17.03 12.88 -0.83
CA ASP A 25 -16.43 12.15 0.25
C ASP A 25 -14.99 12.58 0.10
N ASN A 26 -14.62 13.63 0.83
CA ASN A 26 -13.28 13.76 1.35
C ASN A 26 -13.15 12.48 2.17
N ILE A 27 -12.83 11.40 1.46
CA ILE A 27 -12.19 10.24 2.02
C ILE A 27 -10.97 10.90 2.63
N ASP A 28 -11.06 11.12 3.94
CA ASP A 28 -9.97 11.61 4.75
C ASP A 28 -8.92 10.51 4.64
N ASN A 29 -8.09 10.61 3.60
CA ASN A 29 -7.12 9.59 3.20
C ASN A 29 -5.98 9.45 4.21
N GLY A 30 -6.17 9.94 5.45
CA GLY A 30 -5.16 10.19 6.44
C GLY A 30 -4.35 11.45 6.12
N GLU A 31 -3.82 12.08 7.16
CA GLU A 31 -2.80 13.10 6.98
C GLU A 31 -1.53 12.46 6.41
N SER A 32 -0.98 13.05 5.34
CA SER A 32 0.26 12.53 4.74
C SER A 32 1.40 12.53 5.77
N PRO A 33 2.16 11.43 5.85
CA PRO A 33 3.08 11.18 6.97
C PRO A 33 4.19 12.22 7.07
N THR A 34 4.45 12.67 8.30
CA THR A 34 5.39 13.76 8.60
C THR A 34 6.72 13.28 9.17
N THR A 35 6.81 12.00 9.49
CA THR A 35 8.03 11.35 9.98
C THR A 35 8.21 9.96 9.34
N PRO A 36 9.43 9.38 9.41
CA PRO A 36 9.63 7.97 9.05
C PRO A 36 8.74 7.01 9.84
N LYS A 37 8.49 7.33 11.12
CA LYS A 37 7.62 6.53 12.00
C LYS A 37 6.16 6.56 11.53
N ASP A 38 5.63 7.75 11.22
CA ASP A 38 4.28 7.90 10.67
C ASP A 38 4.15 7.12 9.36
N THR A 39 5.16 7.24 8.49
CA THR A 39 5.19 6.57 7.19
C THR A 39 5.08 5.06 7.35
N LEU A 40 5.90 4.48 8.24
CA LEU A 40 5.92 3.04 8.46
C LEU A 40 4.66 2.56 9.20
N THR A 41 4.13 3.36 10.13
CA THR A 41 2.88 3.07 10.83
C THR A 41 1.71 3.02 9.83
N LEU A 42 1.60 4.00 8.95
CA LEU A 42 0.58 4.05 7.90
C LEU A 42 0.73 2.90 6.90
N PHE A 43 1.96 2.54 6.54
CA PHE A 43 2.25 1.38 5.68
C PHE A 43 1.75 0.08 6.30
N VAL A 44 1.99 -0.12 7.60
CA VAL A 44 1.51 -1.30 8.35
C VAL A 44 -0.01 -1.28 8.50
N GLU A 45 -0.60 -0.11 8.80
CA GLU A 45 -2.05 0.05 8.91
C GLU A 45 -2.76 -0.30 7.60
N ALA A 46 -2.25 0.18 6.47
CA ALA A 46 -2.79 -0.10 5.14
C ALA A 46 -2.83 -1.60 4.83
N HIS A 47 -1.79 -2.35 5.22
CA HIS A 47 -1.79 -3.81 5.06
C HIS A 47 -2.79 -4.50 5.98
N ASN A 48 -2.83 -4.11 7.26
CA ASN A 48 -3.69 -4.77 8.26
C ASN A 48 -5.18 -4.48 8.08
N HIS A 49 -5.52 -3.40 7.37
CA HIS A 49 -6.89 -3.02 7.04
C HIS A 49 -7.12 -3.03 5.52
N HIS A 50 -6.51 -3.98 4.81
CA HIS A 50 -6.51 -4.04 3.34
C HIS A 50 -7.90 -4.03 2.68
N ASP A 51 -8.94 -4.38 3.42
CA ASP A 51 -10.34 -4.43 3.00
C ASP A 51 -11.08 -3.09 3.18
N HIS A 52 -10.45 -2.10 3.82
CA HIS A 52 -10.98 -0.75 3.90
C HIS A 52 -10.84 0.00 2.57
N ILE A 53 -11.80 0.86 2.27
CA ILE A 53 -11.89 1.59 0.99
C ILE A 53 -10.67 2.46 0.69
N ASP A 54 -10.02 2.97 1.73
CA ASP A 54 -8.88 3.89 1.69
C ASP A 54 -7.51 3.18 1.86
N ALA A 55 -7.49 1.86 2.08
CA ALA A 55 -6.28 1.13 2.42
C ALA A 55 -5.21 1.22 1.31
N TYR A 56 -5.64 1.10 0.05
CA TYR A 56 -4.72 1.23 -1.07
C TYR A 56 -4.18 2.66 -1.22
N ASP A 57 -5.02 3.68 -0.99
CA ASP A 57 -4.59 5.08 -1.07
C ASP A 57 -3.59 5.40 0.04
N LYS A 58 -3.82 4.90 1.26
CA LYS A 58 -2.88 4.97 2.38
C LYS A 58 -1.55 4.31 2.04
N LEU A 59 -1.56 3.10 1.47
CA LEU A 59 -0.35 2.44 0.99
C LEU A 59 0.37 3.33 -0.03
N GLU A 60 -0.35 3.80 -1.05
CA GLU A 60 0.21 4.60 -2.13
C GLU A 60 0.91 5.88 -1.62
N MET A 61 0.34 6.53 -0.60
CA MET A 61 0.92 7.72 0.03
C MET A 61 2.27 7.46 0.69
N THR A 62 2.51 6.25 1.18
CA THR A 62 3.76 5.89 1.85
C THR A 62 4.90 5.58 0.88
N ILE A 63 4.62 5.36 -0.41
CA ILE A 63 5.60 4.90 -1.41
C ILE A 63 6.02 6.04 -2.34
N ALA A 64 7.31 6.37 -2.35
CA ALA A 64 7.87 7.43 -3.18
C ALA A 64 7.71 7.15 -4.68
N GLU A 65 7.65 8.21 -5.50
CA GLU A 65 7.59 8.10 -6.97
C GLU A 65 8.79 7.30 -7.52
N GLY A 66 10.00 7.59 -7.00
CA GLY A 66 11.25 6.89 -7.34
C GLY A 66 11.54 5.63 -6.53
N PHE A 67 10.51 4.95 -6.02
CA PHE A 67 10.67 3.77 -5.17
C PHE A 67 11.30 2.57 -5.90
N THR A 68 12.09 1.78 -5.18
CA THR A 68 12.59 0.48 -5.63
C THR A 68 12.48 -0.58 -4.53
N PHE A 69 11.88 -1.72 -4.86
CA PHE A 69 11.91 -2.92 -4.03
C PHE A 69 13.01 -3.86 -4.53
N TYR A 70 13.91 -4.31 -3.66
CA TYR A 70 14.90 -5.32 -3.98
C TYR A 70 14.52 -6.65 -3.36
N PHE A 71 14.46 -7.70 -4.17
CA PHE A 71 14.23 -9.07 -3.72
C PHE A 71 15.44 -9.60 -2.97
N ASP A 72 15.20 -10.58 -2.09
CA ASP A 72 16.30 -11.34 -1.49
C ASP A 72 17.13 -11.99 -2.63
N PRO A 73 18.46 -11.78 -2.67
CA PRO A 73 19.31 -12.34 -3.72
C PRO A 73 19.20 -13.85 -3.89
N LYS A 74 18.76 -14.58 -2.85
CA LYS A 74 18.55 -16.02 -2.93
C LYS A 74 17.33 -16.40 -3.76
N ASP A 75 16.37 -15.50 -3.96
CA ASP A 75 15.13 -15.78 -4.69
C ASP A 75 15.17 -15.29 -6.13
N VAL A 76 16.03 -14.33 -6.44
CA VAL A 76 16.26 -13.83 -7.81
C VAL A 76 16.56 -14.98 -8.77
N GLY A 77 15.81 -15.04 -9.87
CA GLY A 77 15.92 -16.07 -10.89
C GLY A 77 15.15 -17.36 -10.60
N LYS A 78 14.55 -17.51 -9.41
CA LYS A 78 13.62 -18.62 -9.14
C LYS A 78 12.25 -18.32 -9.74
N GLU A 79 11.55 -19.38 -10.11
CA GLU A 79 10.15 -19.30 -10.50
C GLU A 79 9.27 -19.24 -9.26
N VAL A 80 8.26 -18.36 -9.27
CA VAL A 80 7.14 -18.41 -8.35
C VAL A 80 6.32 -19.67 -8.67
N PRO A 81 6.21 -20.64 -7.75
CA PRO A 81 5.68 -21.96 -8.07
C PRO A 81 4.31 -21.94 -8.75
N GLY A 82 4.24 -22.47 -9.97
CA GLY A 82 2.98 -22.67 -10.70
C GLY A 82 2.46 -21.44 -11.45
N THR A 83 3.20 -20.33 -11.47
CA THR A 83 2.79 -19.11 -12.20
C THR A 83 3.63 -18.85 -13.46
N GLY A 84 4.81 -19.48 -13.60
CA GLY A 84 5.76 -19.18 -14.68
C GLY A 84 6.49 -17.83 -14.51
N TYR A 85 6.21 -17.09 -13.44
CA TYR A 85 6.85 -15.81 -13.16
C TYR A 85 8.25 -16.02 -12.58
N ILE A 86 9.26 -15.37 -13.17
CA ILE A 86 10.65 -15.43 -12.70
C ILE A 86 10.95 -14.19 -11.86
N ILE A 87 11.37 -14.39 -10.61
CA ILE A 87 11.65 -13.32 -9.66
C ILE A 87 12.81 -12.45 -10.18
N PRO A 88 12.59 -11.15 -10.44
CA PRO A 88 13.63 -10.25 -10.90
C PRO A 88 14.52 -9.80 -9.73
N THR A 89 15.57 -9.05 -10.02
CA THR A 89 16.42 -8.43 -8.98
C THR A 89 15.63 -7.39 -8.18
N SER A 90 14.75 -6.65 -8.84
CA SER A 90 14.03 -5.53 -8.24
C SER A 90 12.73 -5.24 -8.97
N TRP A 91 11.86 -4.50 -8.28
CA TRP A 91 10.67 -3.86 -8.83
C TRP A 91 10.71 -2.35 -8.66
N GLU A 92 10.14 -1.65 -9.64
CA GLU A 92 9.80 -0.24 -9.52
C GLU A 92 8.47 -0.05 -8.78
N ARG A 93 8.15 1.21 -8.43
CA ARG A 93 6.91 1.59 -7.76
C ARG A 93 5.66 0.94 -8.36
N GLY A 94 5.53 0.97 -9.68
CA GLY A 94 4.34 0.48 -10.37
C GLY A 94 4.12 -1.02 -10.14
N GLU A 95 5.17 -1.82 -10.27
CA GLU A 95 5.12 -3.28 -10.08
C GLU A 95 4.80 -3.63 -8.62
N PHE A 96 5.48 -2.95 -7.67
CA PHE A 96 5.25 -3.16 -6.25
C PHE A 96 3.81 -2.82 -5.83
N LEU A 97 3.32 -1.64 -6.21
CA LEU A 97 1.96 -1.22 -5.89
C LEU A 97 0.91 -2.09 -6.58
N ASN A 98 1.17 -2.56 -7.80
CA ASN A 98 0.28 -3.48 -8.49
C ASN A 98 0.18 -4.83 -7.74
N ALA A 99 1.31 -5.41 -7.34
CA ALA A 99 1.34 -6.64 -6.55
C ALA A 99 0.60 -6.47 -5.22
N CYS A 100 0.81 -5.36 -4.51
CA CYS A 100 0.06 -5.04 -3.29
C CYS A 100 -1.45 -4.89 -3.54
N ARG A 101 -1.86 -4.22 -4.63
CA ARG A 101 -3.27 -4.09 -5.00
C ARG A 101 -3.93 -5.45 -5.24
N HIS A 102 -3.25 -6.32 -6.00
CA HIS A 102 -3.73 -7.68 -6.24
C HIS A 102 -3.80 -8.48 -4.94
N MET A 103 -2.81 -8.38 -4.07
CA MET A 103 -2.84 -8.98 -2.75
C MET A 103 -4.06 -8.50 -1.95
N PHE A 104 -4.24 -7.17 -1.79
CA PHE A 104 -5.35 -6.59 -1.02
C PHE A 104 -6.72 -7.08 -1.49
N ASN A 105 -6.89 -7.26 -2.80
CA ASN A 105 -8.16 -7.65 -3.43
C ASN A 105 -8.46 -9.17 -3.41
N ASN A 106 -7.45 -10.03 -3.22
CA ASN A 106 -7.60 -11.48 -3.45
C ASN A 106 -7.31 -12.35 -2.22
N VAL A 107 -7.04 -11.73 -1.07
CA VAL A 107 -6.69 -12.44 0.17
C VAL A 107 -7.83 -12.38 1.18
N TYR A 108 -7.88 -13.39 2.04
CA TYR A 108 -8.81 -13.46 3.15
C TYR A 108 -8.45 -12.49 4.28
N SER A 109 -7.15 -12.40 4.61
CA SER A 109 -6.65 -11.46 5.61
C SER A 109 -5.15 -11.23 5.45
N ILE A 110 -4.68 -10.07 5.90
CA ILE A 110 -3.25 -9.75 6.01
C ILE A 110 -2.95 -9.37 7.47
N ALA A 111 -1.84 -9.88 8.00
CA ALA A 111 -1.27 -9.44 9.27
C ALA A 111 0.22 -9.13 9.08
N LEU A 112 0.53 -7.84 8.94
CA LEU A 112 1.88 -7.29 8.91
C LEU A 112 2.23 -6.71 10.28
N ASN A 113 3.36 -7.14 10.81
CA ASN A 113 3.93 -6.62 12.05
C ASN A 113 5.42 -6.32 11.85
N ILE A 114 5.86 -5.15 12.29
CA ILE A 114 7.26 -4.73 12.31
C ILE A 114 7.57 -4.29 13.75
N PRO A 115 8.10 -5.20 14.60
CA PRO A 115 8.46 -4.86 15.97
C PRO A 115 9.43 -3.68 16.03
N GLY A 116 9.23 -2.78 16.99
CA GLY A 116 10.14 -1.66 17.22
C GLY A 116 9.79 -0.38 16.47
N ILE A 117 8.70 -0.33 15.69
CA ILE A 117 8.16 0.93 15.16
C ILE A 117 7.96 1.95 16.29
N GLU A 118 7.50 1.49 17.46
CA GLU A 118 7.30 2.34 18.63
C GLU A 118 8.57 3.03 19.12
N ASN A 119 9.75 2.44 18.83
CA ASN A 119 11.06 2.96 19.21
C ASN A 119 11.66 3.91 18.15
N MET A 120 11.03 4.03 16.97
CA MET A 120 11.43 5.03 15.99
C MET A 120 11.17 6.44 16.52
N PRO A 121 11.94 7.45 16.07
CA PRO A 121 11.80 8.81 16.56
C PRO A 121 10.45 9.42 16.14
N ASP A 122 9.76 10.07 17.10
CA ASP A 122 8.52 10.82 16.86
C ASP A 122 8.76 12.14 16.12
N GLU A 123 10.02 12.61 16.06
CA GLU A 123 10.45 13.77 15.28
C GLU A 123 11.79 13.45 14.61
N TYR A 124 11.94 13.80 13.33
CA TYR A 124 13.19 13.58 12.61
C TYR A 124 13.51 14.74 11.67
N THR A 125 14.69 15.34 11.85
CA THR A 125 15.13 16.54 11.13
C THR A 125 16.15 16.26 10.03
N GLY A 126 16.62 15.02 9.89
CA GLY A 126 17.50 14.61 8.79
C GLY A 126 16.76 14.53 7.46
N ASP A 127 17.51 14.36 6.38
CA ASP A 127 16.96 14.27 5.00
C ASP A 127 16.67 12.83 4.57
N GLU A 128 17.35 11.87 5.21
CA GLU A 128 17.25 10.43 4.96
C GLU A 128 17.25 9.70 6.29
N TYR A 129 16.37 8.72 6.46
CA TYR A 129 16.36 7.81 7.60
C TYR A 129 16.45 6.38 7.09
N ILE A 130 17.34 5.58 7.67
CA ILE A 130 17.54 4.18 7.29
C ILE A 130 17.18 3.32 8.50
N TYR A 131 16.22 2.41 8.31
CA TYR A 131 15.89 1.37 9.27
C TYR A 131 16.48 0.05 8.80
N ASP A 132 17.73 -0.20 9.20
CA ASP A 132 18.48 -1.40 8.81
C ASP A 132 18.12 -2.61 9.69
N ASP A 133 18.14 -3.79 9.06
CA ASP A 133 17.88 -5.10 9.68
C ASP A 133 16.63 -5.11 10.57
N CYS A 134 15.59 -4.39 10.18
CA CYS A 134 14.33 -4.36 10.91
C CYS A 134 13.57 -5.67 10.65
N ASN A 135 13.20 -6.36 11.73
CA ASN A 135 12.49 -7.62 11.59
C ASN A 135 11.03 -7.38 11.22
N ILE A 136 10.51 -8.20 10.31
CA ILE A 136 9.11 -8.22 9.94
C ILE A 136 8.50 -9.59 10.21
N SER A 137 7.18 -9.61 10.37
CA SER A 137 6.34 -10.79 10.28
C SER A 137 5.14 -10.44 9.40
N LEU A 138 5.06 -11.05 8.22
CA LEU A 138 3.95 -10.91 7.30
C LEU A 138 3.24 -12.26 7.17
N LEU A 139 1.98 -12.31 7.59
CA LEU A 139 1.08 -13.43 7.33
C LEU A 139 0.02 -12.99 6.32
N VAL A 140 -0.05 -13.68 5.17
CA VAL A 140 -1.07 -13.46 4.14
C VAL A 140 -1.92 -14.71 4.02
N MET A 141 -3.17 -14.66 4.45
CA MET A 141 -4.12 -15.76 4.34
C MET A 141 -4.88 -15.62 3.03
N VAL A 142 -4.82 -16.60 2.13
CA VAL A 142 -5.64 -16.60 0.90
C VAL A 142 -6.99 -17.28 1.11
N SER A 143 -7.12 -18.07 2.18
CA SER A 143 -8.37 -18.64 2.68
C SER A 143 -8.29 -18.77 4.19
N SER A 144 -9.34 -19.26 4.84
CA SER A 144 -9.31 -19.49 6.30
C SER A 144 -8.28 -20.53 6.77
N ASN A 145 -7.76 -21.38 5.88
CA ASN A 145 -6.87 -22.50 6.24
C ASN A 145 -5.55 -22.54 5.46
N PHE A 146 -5.33 -21.62 4.53
CA PHE A 146 -4.13 -21.60 3.69
C PHE A 146 -3.61 -20.16 3.55
N GLY A 147 -2.31 -20.00 3.70
CA GLY A 147 -1.64 -18.71 3.68
C GLY A 147 -0.12 -18.85 3.61
N TYR A 148 0.54 -17.72 3.48
CA TYR A 148 1.98 -17.59 3.40
C TYR A 148 2.50 -16.79 4.59
N LEU A 149 3.65 -17.20 5.12
CA LEU A 149 4.32 -16.51 6.21
C LEU A 149 5.74 -16.15 5.79
N ALA A 150 6.08 -14.87 5.93
CA ALA A 150 7.44 -14.35 5.83
C ALA A 150 7.85 -13.75 7.17
N THR A 151 9.00 -14.17 7.68
CA THR A 151 9.60 -13.59 8.88
C THR A 151 11.09 -13.36 8.66
N GLY A 152 11.60 -12.22 9.10
CA GLY A 152 13.03 -11.94 9.04
C GLY A 152 13.33 -10.47 8.78
N PRO A 153 14.60 -10.14 8.53
CA PRO A 153 15.01 -8.76 8.36
C PRO A 153 14.63 -8.21 6.99
N ILE A 154 14.39 -6.90 6.95
CA ILE A 154 14.42 -6.05 5.75
C ILE A 154 15.19 -4.77 6.07
N ASP A 155 15.66 -4.07 5.04
CA ASP A 155 16.12 -2.68 5.19
C ASP A 155 15.09 -1.75 4.56
N ILE A 156 14.76 -0.65 5.25
CA ILE A 156 13.87 0.38 4.72
C ILE A 156 14.59 1.72 4.71
N THR A 157 14.65 2.37 3.55
CA THR A 157 15.14 3.74 3.42
C THR A 157 13.99 4.70 3.20
N PHE A 158 13.93 5.74 4.04
CA PHE A 158 12.96 6.81 3.99
C PHE A 158 13.65 8.12 3.59
N LYS A 159 12.97 8.94 2.79
CA LYS A 159 13.40 10.32 2.48
C LYS A 159 12.18 11.19 2.29
N LYS A 160 12.36 12.50 2.46
CA LYS A 160 11.37 13.48 2.02
C LYS A 160 11.25 13.49 0.51
N SER A 161 10.02 13.60 -0.01
CA SER A 161 9.79 13.89 -1.42
C SER A 161 9.68 15.41 -1.64
N GLY A 162 9.40 15.85 -2.86
CA GLY A 162 9.32 17.27 -3.21
C GLY A 162 8.21 18.09 -2.52
N ASP A 163 7.32 17.42 -1.79
CA ASP A 163 6.25 18.02 -0.97
C ASP A 163 6.57 18.00 0.53
N ASP A 164 7.83 17.79 0.91
CA ASP A 164 8.33 17.68 2.28
C ASP A 164 7.72 16.54 3.11
N LYS A 165 6.99 15.60 2.48
CA LYS A 165 6.44 14.41 3.15
C LYS A 165 7.41 13.25 3.10
N TRP A 166 7.46 12.49 4.19
CA TRP A 166 8.29 11.29 4.27
C TRP A 166 7.66 10.15 3.50
N ARG A 167 8.47 9.44 2.71
CA ARG A 167 8.06 8.26 1.97
C ARG A 167 9.15 7.21 2.01
N ILE A 168 8.75 5.97 1.78
CA ILE A 168 9.64 4.84 1.56
C ILE A 168 10.18 4.95 0.13
N TRP A 169 11.51 4.97 0.02
CA TRP A 169 12.23 4.99 -1.26
C TRP A 169 12.79 3.63 -1.62
N VAL A 170 13.22 2.87 -0.62
CA VAL A 170 13.83 1.56 -0.85
C VAL A 170 13.34 0.60 0.21
N ILE A 171 12.96 -0.60 -0.23
CA ILE A 171 12.85 -1.77 0.63
C ILE A 171 13.81 -2.82 0.08
N LYS A 172 14.62 -3.42 0.94
CA LYS A 172 15.47 -4.57 0.61
C LYS A 172 15.03 -5.77 1.41
N ASP A 173 14.53 -6.79 0.73
CA ASP A 173 14.17 -8.06 1.35
C ASP A 173 15.42 -8.87 1.71
N LYS A 174 15.49 -9.35 2.96
CA LYS A 174 16.51 -10.27 3.47
C LYS A 174 15.88 -11.47 4.18
N THR A 175 14.59 -11.70 3.99
CA THR A 175 13.81 -12.68 4.76
C THR A 175 14.08 -14.13 4.34
N ALA A 176 14.71 -14.39 3.19
CA ALA A 176 15.15 -15.75 2.82
C ALA A 176 16.40 -16.21 3.61
N ALA A 177 16.91 -15.38 4.53
CA ALA A 177 18.01 -15.73 5.44
C ALA A 177 17.58 -16.55 6.68
N GLY A 178 16.28 -16.63 7.01
CA GLY A 178 15.75 -17.28 8.23
C GLY A 178 15.15 -18.68 8.07
N ILE A 179 15.98 -19.72 7.93
CA ILE A 179 15.87 -21.13 8.45
C ILE A 179 14.46 -21.83 8.67
N LEU A 180 14.27 -22.95 7.94
CA LEU A 180 13.76 -24.32 8.29
C LEU A 180 12.26 -24.75 8.34
N THR A 181 11.30 -23.99 7.84
CA THR A 181 9.95 -24.54 7.52
C THR A 181 9.43 -23.95 6.20
N GLU A 182 8.23 -24.32 5.74
CA GLU A 182 7.56 -23.84 4.50
C GLU A 182 7.27 -22.32 4.50
N SER A 183 8.15 -21.47 5.02
CA SER A 183 8.06 -20.02 4.98
C SER A 183 8.60 -19.50 3.65
N ALA A 184 7.88 -18.55 3.03
CA ALA A 184 8.30 -17.83 1.85
C ALA A 184 8.99 -16.52 2.26
N SER A 185 9.88 -15.98 1.43
CA SER A 185 10.39 -14.62 1.64
C SER A 185 9.30 -13.58 1.36
N TYR A 186 9.46 -12.37 1.91
CA TYR A 186 8.54 -11.27 1.71
C TYR A 186 8.33 -10.97 0.22
N GLY A 187 9.42 -10.85 -0.53
CA GLY A 187 9.38 -10.66 -1.97
C GLY A 187 8.68 -11.81 -2.68
N THR A 188 8.95 -13.07 -2.29
CA THR A 188 8.25 -14.22 -2.89
C THR A 188 6.75 -14.18 -2.63
N ILE A 189 6.29 -13.77 -1.44
CA ILE A 189 4.87 -13.60 -1.16
C ILE A 189 4.26 -12.54 -2.08
N LEU A 190 4.89 -11.37 -2.21
CA LEU A 190 4.40 -10.32 -3.12
C LEU A 190 4.34 -10.81 -4.57
N ALA A 191 5.34 -11.58 -5.00
CA ALA A 191 5.41 -12.12 -6.36
C ALA A 191 4.32 -13.17 -6.67
N GLN A 192 3.64 -13.74 -5.67
CA GLN A 192 2.43 -14.56 -5.89
C GLN A 192 1.25 -13.74 -6.45
N PHE A 193 1.29 -12.42 -6.29
CA PHE A 193 0.21 -11.49 -6.65
C PHE A 193 0.60 -10.56 -7.80
N HIS A 194 1.70 -10.83 -8.49
CA HIS A 194 2.13 -10.08 -9.67
C HIS A 194 1.41 -10.56 -10.94
#